data_AF-A0A9W4A0F5-F1
#
_entry.id   AF-A0A9W4A0F5-F1
#
_cell.length_a   1.000
_cell.length_b   1.000
_cell.length_c   1.000
_cell.angle_alpha   90.00
_cell.angle_beta   90.00
_cell.angle_gamma   90.00
#
_symmetry.space_group_name_H-M   'P 1'
#
loop_
_entity.id
_entity.type
_entity.pdbx_description
1 polymer ?
#
loop_
_entity_poly.entity_id
_entity_poly.type
_entity_poly.pdbx_seq_one_letter_code
_entity_poly.pdbx_strand_id
1 'polypeptide(L)'
;MKLGLSEAIAVNGNVDSFEVTNNKVHDNNNIGIVLIGHEGVSSVAALDQARNGVVRNNIVHHNSSINNTSYNEYSADGIYVDGGKEIIIEQNQSYENDLGIEVASEHAGKSASQITVRDNTISNNIMSGIAIGGYDSKQGYAENNTITNNVIYKNDTKDQESGQIELNYDTRHNVITNNQIYASNSRIFISNNFNKNTGNKLDYNHYYGDFDQTNGLWQWKRKTYKGFSSYQAGMNQEGNEQHSVFSKLSPSFNLILK
;
A
#
# COMPACT_ATOMS: atom_id res chain seq x y z
N MET A 1 -4.86 21.71 5.34
CA MET A 1 -4.13 22.54 4.34
C MET A 1 -4.76 22.36 2.96
N LYS A 2 -4.68 23.38 2.09
CA LYS A 2 -5.09 23.28 0.68
C LYS A 2 -3.84 23.31 -0.20
N LEU A 3 -3.54 22.23 -0.89
CA LEU A 3 -2.27 22.06 -1.59
C LEU A 3 -2.38 22.15 -3.12
N GLY A 4 -3.58 22.09 -3.68
CA GLY A 4 -3.76 22.11 -5.13
C GLY A 4 -3.09 20.88 -5.74
N LEU A 5 -2.04 21.09 -6.54
CA LEU A 5 -1.24 20.03 -7.17
C LEU A 5 0.06 19.72 -6.43
N SER A 6 0.21 20.13 -5.17
CA SER A 6 1.40 19.87 -4.36
C SER A 6 1.10 18.91 -3.20
N GLU A 7 2.15 18.37 -2.58
CA GLU A 7 2.07 17.46 -1.46
C GLU A 7 2.56 18.12 -0.16
N ALA A 8 2.17 17.60 1.00
CA ALA A 8 2.53 18.24 2.26
C ALA A 8 4.04 18.11 2.55
N ILE A 9 4.63 16.94 2.28
CA ILE A 9 6.08 16.71 2.28
C ILE A 9 6.44 16.01 0.97
N ALA A 10 7.28 16.64 0.16
CA ALA A 10 7.79 16.06 -1.09
C ALA A 10 9.32 15.94 -1.07
N VAL A 11 9.83 14.76 -1.41
CA VAL A 11 11.25 14.50 -1.64
C VAL A 11 11.41 14.17 -3.13
N ASN A 12 12.00 15.07 -3.92
CA ASN A 12 12.00 14.97 -5.38
C ASN A 12 13.37 15.37 -5.98
N GLY A 13 13.70 14.79 -7.13
CA GLY A 13 14.91 15.04 -7.91
C GLY A 13 16.07 14.16 -7.47
N ASN A 14 17.29 14.70 -7.51
CA ASN A 14 18.48 13.98 -7.06
C ASN A 14 18.67 14.09 -5.54
N VAL A 15 17.83 13.40 -4.79
CA VAL A 15 17.92 13.30 -3.33
C VAL A 15 18.35 11.90 -2.93
N ASP A 16 19.43 11.85 -2.14
CA ASP A 16 20.06 10.62 -1.68
C ASP A 16 20.21 10.69 -0.15
N SER A 17 20.06 9.56 0.54
CA SER A 17 20.39 9.42 1.96
C SER A 17 19.63 10.42 2.85
N PHE A 18 18.30 10.40 2.76
CA PHE A 18 17.41 11.31 3.47
C PHE A 18 16.63 10.64 4.60
N GLU A 19 16.09 11.46 5.51
CA GLU A 19 15.19 11.01 6.57
C GLU A 19 13.96 11.91 6.66
N VAL A 20 12.77 11.31 6.63
CA VAL A 20 11.50 11.96 6.99
C VAL A 20 10.99 11.28 8.24
N THR A 21 11.27 11.85 9.42
CA THR A 21 10.99 11.18 10.69
C THR A 21 10.30 12.05 11.73
N ASN A 22 9.48 11.41 12.57
CA ASN A 22 8.83 12.03 13.73
C ASN A 22 7.92 13.22 13.38
N ASN A 23 7.30 13.21 12.19
CA ASN A 23 6.37 14.24 11.76
C ASN A 23 4.92 13.86 12.05
N LYS A 24 4.07 14.87 12.16
CA LYS A 24 2.62 14.72 12.12
C LYS A 24 2.08 15.45 10.89
N VAL A 25 1.55 14.71 9.92
CA VAL A 25 1.07 15.25 8.64
C VAL A 25 -0.41 14.94 8.49
N HIS A 26 -1.26 15.95 8.54
CA HIS A 26 -2.70 15.70 8.61
C HIS A 26 -3.59 16.81 8.09
N ASP A 27 -4.87 16.46 7.91
CA ASP A 27 -5.96 17.36 7.53
C ASP A 27 -5.61 18.19 6.28
N ASN A 28 -4.99 17.54 5.30
CA ASN A 28 -4.61 18.16 4.04
C ASN A 28 -5.41 17.55 2.88
N ASN A 29 -5.52 18.29 1.77
CA ASN A 29 -6.36 17.87 0.65
C ASN A 29 -5.57 17.24 -0.52
N ASN A 30 -4.38 16.72 -0.26
CA ASN A 30 -3.58 15.95 -1.21
C ASN A 30 -2.70 14.93 -0.45
N ILE A 31 -1.69 14.38 -1.11
CA ILE A 31 -0.77 13.41 -0.51
C ILE A 31 -0.05 14.00 0.71
N GLY A 32 0.07 13.20 1.77
CA GLY A 32 0.80 13.54 2.99
C GLY A 32 2.31 13.59 2.78
N ILE A 33 2.91 12.45 2.47
CA ILE A 33 4.35 12.32 2.22
C ILE A 33 4.55 11.63 0.88
N VAL A 34 5.32 12.24 -0.03
CA VAL A 34 5.65 11.66 -1.33
C VAL A 34 7.16 11.59 -1.57
N LEU A 35 7.61 10.47 -2.12
CA LEU A 35 9.00 10.18 -2.47
C LEU A 35 9.06 9.95 -3.98
N ILE A 36 9.58 10.94 -4.71
CA ILE A 36 9.37 11.09 -6.14
C ILE A 36 10.64 10.75 -6.92
N GLY A 37 10.47 10.09 -8.08
CA GLY A 37 11.48 9.99 -9.11
C GLY A 37 10.90 10.12 -10.52
N HIS A 38 11.79 10.34 -11.48
CA HIS A 38 11.56 10.35 -12.92
C HIS A 38 10.79 11.55 -13.49
N GLU A 39 10.64 12.63 -12.70
CA GLU A 39 10.02 13.91 -13.09
C GLU A 39 10.87 14.79 -14.02
N GLY A 40 12.12 14.43 -14.29
CA GLY A 40 13.07 15.24 -15.06
C GLY A 40 13.62 16.44 -14.30
N VAL A 41 13.62 16.40 -12.96
CA VAL A 41 14.09 17.49 -12.09
C VAL A 41 15.62 17.53 -12.04
N SER A 42 16.27 16.37 -12.00
CA SER A 42 17.73 16.23 -12.04
C SER A 42 18.27 16.36 -13.46
N SER A 43 19.40 17.06 -13.61
CA SER A 43 20.16 17.11 -14.87
C SER A 43 20.81 15.78 -15.24
N VAL A 44 20.90 14.84 -14.29
CA VAL A 44 21.39 13.48 -14.50
C VAL A 44 20.21 12.52 -14.34
N ALA A 45 19.66 12.04 -15.47
CA ALA A 45 18.45 11.22 -15.50
C ALA A 45 18.54 9.93 -14.67
N ALA A 46 19.73 9.34 -14.54
CA ALA A 46 19.95 8.14 -13.72
C ALA A 46 19.88 8.41 -12.20
N LEU A 47 19.95 9.67 -11.79
CA LEU A 47 19.89 10.11 -10.40
C LEU A 47 18.60 10.87 -10.09
N ASP A 48 17.67 10.95 -11.05
CA ASP A 48 16.41 11.67 -10.93
C ASP A 48 15.39 10.84 -10.14
N GLN A 49 15.69 10.62 -8.86
CA GLN A 49 14.93 9.75 -7.97
C GLN A 49 15.35 9.96 -6.53
N ALA A 50 14.36 10.13 -5.64
CA ALA A 50 14.54 9.99 -4.21
C ALA A 50 14.98 8.55 -3.87
N ARG A 51 16.13 8.42 -3.20
CA ARG A 51 16.72 7.10 -2.92
C ARG A 51 17.47 7.01 -1.60
N ASN A 52 17.70 5.78 -1.13
CA ASN A 52 18.46 5.46 0.09
C ASN A 52 17.89 6.16 1.34
N GLY A 53 16.57 6.30 1.40
CA GLY A 53 15.90 7.09 2.42
C GLY A 53 15.26 6.27 3.54
N VAL A 54 14.89 6.96 4.62
CA VAL A 54 14.10 6.41 5.72
C VAL A 54 12.90 7.30 6.00
N VAL A 55 11.70 6.72 5.97
CA VAL A 55 10.45 7.34 6.42
C VAL A 55 9.98 6.61 7.68
N ARG A 56 10.14 7.22 8.85
CA ARG A 56 9.95 6.52 10.12
C ARG A 56 9.27 7.33 11.22
N ASN A 57 8.44 6.66 12.03
CA ASN A 57 7.78 7.26 13.21
C ASN A 57 6.92 8.49 12.86
N ASN A 58 6.38 8.55 11.64
CA ASN A 58 5.45 9.61 11.27
C ASN A 58 4.02 9.18 11.58
N ILE A 59 3.18 10.16 11.91
CA ILE A 59 1.73 9.99 12.04
C ILE A 59 1.10 10.76 10.88
N VAL A 60 0.52 10.05 9.93
CA VAL A 60 -0.04 10.62 8.69
C VAL A 60 -1.51 10.28 8.57
N HIS A 61 -2.39 11.28 8.68
CA HIS A 61 -3.81 11.00 8.81
C HIS A 61 -4.77 12.05 8.26
N HIS A 62 -5.99 11.64 7.93
CA HIS A 62 -7.06 12.54 7.48
C HIS A 62 -6.71 13.35 6.23
N ASN A 63 -5.86 12.79 5.36
CA ASN A 63 -5.52 13.41 4.09
C ASN A 63 -6.47 12.89 3.00
N SER A 64 -7.19 13.80 2.33
CA SER A 64 -8.21 13.41 1.36
C SER A 64 -8.35 14.42 0.22
N SER A 65 -8.24 13.94 -1.02
CA SER A 65 -8.33 14.78 -2.22
C SER A 65 -9.77 15.11 -2.64
N ILE A 66 -10.79 14.55 -1.99
CA ILE A 66 -12.21 14.73 -2.36
C ILE A 66 -12.69 16.20 -2.35
N ASN A 67 -12.04 17.05 -1.53
CA ASN A 67 -12.33 18.48 -1.42
C ASN A 67 -11.26 19.35 -2.09
N ASN A 68 -10.38 18.75 -2.89
CA ASN A 68 -9.38 19.46 -3.67
C ASN A 68 -9.96 19.82 -5.04
N THR A 69 -9.83 21.08 -5.45
CA THR A 69 -10.34 21.56 -6.74
C THR A 69 -9.59 20.98 -7.94
N SER A 70 -8.40 20.42 -7.72
CA SER A 70 -7.58 19.79 -8.76
C SER A 70 -7.93 18.32 -9.02
N TYR A 71 -8.68 17.68 -8.12
CA TYR A 71 -9.04 16.27 -8.19
C TYR A 71 -10.56 16.10 -8.03
N ASN A 72 -11.10 14.95 -8.43
CA ASN A 72 -12.53 14.66 -8.36
C ASN A 72 -12.84 13.27 -7.76
N GLU A 73 -11.85 12.64 -7.15
CA GLU A 73 -11.91 11.29 -6.59
C GLU A 73 -11.10 11.21 -5.29
N TYR A 74 -11.12 10.05 -4.64
CA TYR A 74 -10.25 9.75 -3.50
C TYR A 74 -8.90 9.28 -4.04
N SER A 75 -7.83 10.02 -3.76
CA SER A 75 -6.50 9.79 -4.33
C SER A 75 -5.35 10.33 -3.47
N ALA A 76 -5.64 10.81 -2.27
CA ALA A 76 -4.62 11.31 -1.36
C ALA A 76 -4.02 10.19 -0.50
N ASP A 77 -2.83 9.75 -0.85
CA ASP A 77 -2.04 8.85 -0.01
C ASP A 77 -1.61 9.48 1.30
N GLY A 78 -1.54 8.65 2.34
CA GLY A 78 -0.76 8.98 3.52
C GLY A 78 0.72 9.06 3.14
N ILE A 79 1.29 7.95 2.65
CA ILE A 79 2.69 7.87 2.22
C ILE A 79 2.75 7.25 0.83
N TYR A 80 3.26 7.98 -0.16
CA TYR A 80 3.39 7.51 -1.52
C TYR A 80 4.87 7.44 -1.94
N VAL A 81 5.28 6.29 -2.46
CA VAL A 81 6.52 6.16 -3.23
C VAL A 81 6.14 6.18 -4.70
N ASP A 82 6.42 7.30 -5.35
CA ASP A 82 6.25 7.49 -6.78
C ASP A 82 7.60 7.34 -7.48
N GLY A 83 7.91 6.10 -7.88
CA GLY A 83 9.14 5.81 -8.58
C GLY A 83 10.37 6.13 -7.75
N GLY A 84 10.35 5.90 -6.43
CA GLY A 84 11.51 5.96 -5.53
C GLY A 84 12.31 4.65 -5.49
N LYS A 85 13.50 4.66 -4.86
CA LYS A 85 14.36 3.46 -4.79
C LYS A 85 15.07 3.26 -3.45
N GLU A 86 15.15 2.02 -2.98
CA GLU A 86 15.94 1.64 -1.79
C GLU A 86 15.55 2.49 -0.55
N ILE A 87 14.25 2.60 -0.29
CA ILE A 87 13.70 3.36 0.84
C ILE A 87 13.07 2.42 1.86
N ILE A 88 13.30 2.71 3.14
CA ILE A 88 12.65 2.02 4.26
C ILE A 88 11.51 2.90 4.78
N ILE A 89 10.30 2.34 4.82
CA ILE A 89 9.11 2.93 5.43
C ILE A 89 8.77 2.09 6.66
N GLU A 90 9.05 2.59 7.86
CA GLU A 90 8.90 1.80 9.08
C GLU A 90 8.29 2.53 10.28
N GLN A 91 7.54 1.81 11.11
CA GLN A 91 7.01 2.34 12.39
C GLN A 91 6.14 3.60 12.22
N ASN A 92 5.54 3.80 11.05
CA ASN A 92 4.60 4.88 10.81
C ASN A 92 3.17 4.46 11.17
N GLN A 93 2.35 5.44 11.49
CA GLN A 93 0.90 5.31 11.57
C GLN A 93 0.30 6.03 10.35
N SER A 94 -0.38 5.30 9.45
CA SER A 94 -1.09 5.87 8.31
C SER A 94 -2.57 5.52 8.36
N TYR A 95 -3.44 6.48 8.68
CA TYR A 95 -4.84 6.19 8.92
C TYR A 95 -5.83 7.26 8.47
N GLU A 96 -7.03 6.81 8.09
CA GLU A 96 -8.12 7.70 7.66
C GLU A 96 -7.71 8.66 6.54
N ASN A 97 -6.75 8.26 5.72
CA ASN A 97 -6.44 8.91 4.44
C ASN A 97 -7.30 8.29 3.33
N ASP A 98 -7.16 8.77 2.09
CA ASP A 98 -7.79 8.08 0.97
C ASP A 98 -7.13 6.71 0.77
N LEU A 99 -5.80 6.68 0.65
CA LEU A 99 -4.97 5.48 0.63
C LEU A 99 -3.95 5.51 1.77
N GLY A 100 -3.63 4.33 2.33
CA GLY A 100 -2.68 4.25 3.46
C GLY A 100 -1.23 4.48 3.04
N ILE A 101 -0.67 3.52 2.31
CA ILE A 101 0.68 3.57 1.74
C ILE A 101 0.64 3.03 0.32
N GLU A 102 1.15 3.77 -0.65
CA GLU A 102 1.29 3.30 -2.03
C GLU A 102 2.77 3.18 -2.44
N VAL A 103 3.08 2.11 -3.18
CA VAL A 103 4.38 1.90 -3.83
C VAL A 103 4.15 1.67 -5.32
N ALA A 104 4.29 2.72 -6.12
CA ALA A 104 4.05 2.67 -7.56
C ALA A 104 5.01 3.61 -8.31
N SER A 105 4.74 3.88 -9.57
CA SER A 105 5.48 4.86 -10.36
C SER A 105 4.52 5.41 -11.40
N GLU A 106 4.38 6.72 -11.49
CA GLU A 106 3.54 7.38 -12.50
C GLU A 106 4.20 7.39 -13.90
N HIS A 107 5.47 7.02 -13.96
CA HIS A 107 6.24 7.04 -15.20
C HIS A 107 6.29 5.68 -15.91
N ALA A 108 5.70 5.60 -17.09
CA ALA A 108 5.71 4.40 -17.93
C ALA A 108 7.13 3.83 -18.12
N GLY A 109 7.31 2.54 -17.82
CA GLY A 109 8.60 1.88 -17.95
C GLY A 109 9.61 2.23 -16.84
N LYS A 110 9.19 2.95 -15.80
CA LYS A 110 9.97 3.21 -14.59
C LYS A 110 9.40 2.46 -13.39
N SER A 111 10.21 2.31 -12.34
CA SER A 111 9.85 1.53 -11.17
C SER A 111 10.04 2.25 -9.85
N ALA A 112 9.11 2.00 -8.92
CA ALA A 112 9.45 1.98 -7.51
C ALA A 112 10.06 0.62 -7.18
N SER A 113 11.27 0.64 -6.62
CA SER A 113 12.04 -0.59 -6.44
C SER A 113 12.81 -0.67 -5.13
N GLN A 114 12.93 -1.90 -4.61
CA GLN A 114 13.65 -2.17 -3.36
C GLN A 114 13.12 -1.35 -2.16
N ILE A 115 11.83 -1.07 -2.16
CA ILE A 115 11.15 -0.40 -1.05
C ILE A 115 10.84 -1.44 0.02
N THR A 116 11.16 -1.12 1.26
CA THR A 116 10.83 -1.96 2.43
C THR A 116 9.77 -1.26 3.27
N VAL A 117 8.54 -1.75 3.23
CA VAL A 117 7.43 -1.30 4.07
C VAL A 117 7.30 -2.28 5.24
N ARG A 118 7.72 -1.88 6.44
CA ARG A 118 7.72 -2.78 7.60
C ARG A 118 7.27 -2.17 8.92
N ASP A 119 6.69 -2.98 9.79
CA ASP A 119 6.37 -2.58 11.17
C ASP A 119 5.48 -1.31 11.25
N ASN A 120 4.68 -1.03 10.21
CA ASN A 120 3.75 0.11 10.19
C ASN A 120 2.36 -0.32 10.71
N THR A 121 1.62 0.65 11.23
CA THR A 121 0.18 0.53 11.51
C THR A 121 -0.60 1.32 10.46
N ILE A 122 -1.43 0.63 9.69
CA ILE A 122 -2.14 1.20 8.55
C ILE A 122 -3.62 0.89 8.67
N SER A 123 -4.46 1.90 8.90
CA SER A 123 -5.83 1.61 9.33
C SER A 123 -6.91 2.57 8.86
N ASN A 124 -8.12 2.05 8.64
CA ASN A 124 -9.32 2.84 8.39
C ASN A 124 -9.20 3.83 7.21
N ASN A 125 -8.32 3.56 6.22
CA ASN A 125 -8.25 4.37 5.01
C ASN A 125 -9.50 4.12 4.14
N ILE A 126 -9.85 5.10 3.30
CA ILE A 126 -11.06 5.06 2.47
C ILE A 126 -11.00 3.92 1.46
N MET A 127 -9.84 3.76 0.82
CA MET A 127 -9.45 2.69 -0.08
C MET A 127 -8.43 1.77 0.61
N SER A 128 -7.49 1.20 -0.15
CA SER A 128 -6.58 0.19 0.34
C SER A 128 -5.65 0.69 1.45
N GLY A 129 -5.28 -0.22 2.35
CA GLY A 129 -4.25 0.06 3.32
C GLY A 129 -2.90 0.18 2.64
N ILE A 130 -2.56 -0.82 1.81
CA ILE A 130 -1.36 -0.78 0.97
C ILE A 130 -1.74 -0.99 -0.48
N ALA A 131 -1.32 -0.10 -1.36
CA ALA A 131 -1.37 -0.28 -2.81
C ALA A 131 0.03 -0.51 -3.38
N ILE A 132 0.16 -1.38 -4.38
CA ILE A 132 1.44 -1.62 -5.06
C ILE A 132 1.24 -1.83 -6.56
N GLY A 133 2.07 -1.15 -7.35
CA GLY A 133 1.99 -1.13 -8.82
C GLY A 133 1.08 -0.02 -9.35
N GLY A 134 1.26 0.36 -10.61
CA GLY A 134 0.50 1.46 -11.20
C GLY A 134 -0.97 1.12 -11.41
N TYR A 135 -1.86 2.09 -11.25
CA TYR A 135 -3.31 1.85 -11.33
C TYR A 135 -3.80 1.33 -12.71
N ASP A 136 -3.04 1.54 -13.79
CA ASP A 136 -3.35 1.00 -15.12
C ASP A 136 -2.09 0.67 -15.95
N SER A 137 -2.29 0.27 -17.22
CA SER A 137 -1.22 -0.14 -18.13
C SER A 137 -0.34 1.00 -18.69
N LYS A 138 -0.69 2.25 -18.42
CA LYS A 138 0.07 3.44 -18.84
C LYS A 138 1.06 3.88 -17.78
N GLN A 139 0.92 3.38 -16.56
CA GLN A 139 1.79 3.69 -15.44
C GLN A 139 3.06 2.83 -15.42
N GLY A 140 3.96 3.18 -14.52
CA GLY A 140 5.13 2.40 -14.18
C GLY A 140 4.79 1.12 -13.41
N TYR A 141 5.83 0.48 -12.88
CA TYR A 141 5.73 -0.80 -12.18
C TYR A 141 6.33 -0.74 -10.78
N ALA A 142 6.04 -1.76 -9.98
CA ALA A 142 6.62 -1.92 -8.65
C ALA A 142 7.35 -3.26 -8.56
N GLU A 143 8.65 -3.23 -8.29
CA GLU A 143 9.49 -4.43 -8.30
C GLU A 143 10.42 -4.62 -7.10
N ASN A 144 10.64 -5.89 -6.74
CA ASN A 144 11.59 -6.27 -5.68
C ASN A 144 11.32 -5.56 -4.34
N ASN A 145 10.07 -5.20 -4.05
CA ASN A 145 9.69 -4.55 -2.80
C ASN A 145 9.33 -5.59 -1.74
N THR A 146 9.50 -5.22 -0.47
CA THR A 146 9.17 -6.04 0.68
C THR A 146 8.11 -5.35 1.53
N ILE A 147 6.99 -6.02 1.78
CA ILE A 147 5.91 -5.58 2.67
C ILE A 147 5.80 -6.60 3.80
N THR A 148 6.27 -6.27 5.00
CA THR A 148 6.37 -7.26 6.07
C THR A 148 6.12 -6.74 7.47
N ASN A 149 5.59 -7.58 8.37
CA ASN A 149 5.33 -7.24 9.78
C ASN A 149 4.43 -6.01 9.99
N ASN A 150 3.62 -5.62 9.00
CA ASN A 150 2.68 -4.52 9.16
C ASN A 150 1.38 -4.99 9.82
N VAL A 151 0.74 -4.09 10.55
CA VAL A 151 -0.64 -4.23 11.00
C VAL A 151 -1.52 -3.43 10.04
N ILE A 152 -2.34 -4.12 9.26
CA ILE A 152 -3.19 -3.54 8.21
C ILE A 152 -4.64 -3.76 8.63
N TYR A 153 -5.31 -2.70 9.06
CA TYR A 153 -6.54 -2.80 9.85
C TYR A 153 -7.73 -2.03 9.29
N LYS A 154 -8.75 -2.76 8.82
CA LYS A 154 -10.08 -2.20 8.47
C LYS A 154 -10.03 -1.04 7.46
N ASN A 155 -9.15 -1.14 6.46
CA ASN A 155 -9.13 -0.26 5.29
C ASN A 155 -10.25 -0.62 4.30
N ASP A 156 -10.38 0.11 3.20
CA ASP A 156 -11.48 0.00 2.23
C ASP A 156 -12.83 0.31 2.90
N THR A 157 -12.88 1.41 3.64
CA THR A 157 -14.05 1.79 4.46
C THR A 157 -15.24 2.29 3.64
N LYS A 158 -15.04 2.60 2.36
CA LYS A 158 -16.11 2.97 1.41
C LYS A 158 -16.36 1.93 0.32
N ASP A 159 -15.97 0.68 0.55
CA ASP A 159 -16.22 -0.46 -0.35
C ASP A 159 -15.82 -0.16 -1.81
N GLN A 160 -14.63 0.40 -2.02
CA GLN A 160 -14.07 0.73 -3.34
C GLN A 160 -13.48 -0.52 -4.04
N GLU A 161 -13.72 -1.71 -3.50
CA GLU A 161 -13.18 -3.00 -3.95
C GLU A 161 -11.65 -3.13 -3.90
N SER A 162 -10.99 -2.21 -3.19
CA SER A 162 -9.52 -2.12 -3.06
C SER A 162 -8.95 -3.04 -1.97
N GLY A 163 -9.76 -3.41 -0.97
CA GLY A 163 -9.38 -4.35 0.09
C GLY A 163 -8.31 -3.83 1.05
N GLN A 164 -7.61 -4.75 1.74
CA GLN A 164 -6.56 -4.37 2.69
C GLN A 164 -5.21 -4.14 2.00
N ILE A 165 -4.86 -5.03 1.07
CA ILE A 165 -3.70 -4.89 0.18
C ILE A 165 -4.17 -5.01 -1.26
N GLU A 166 -3.82 -4.03 -2.07
CA GLU A 166 -4.12 -3.97 -3.49
C GLU A 166 -2.85 -4.15 -4.32
N LEU A 167 -2.81 -5.20 -5.14
CA LEU A 167 -1.79 -5.41 -6.16
C LEU A 167 -2.36 -4.95 -7.50
N ASN A 168 -2.01 -3.72 -7.87
CA ASN A 168 -2.40 -3.04 -9.10
C ASN A 168 -1.61 -3.55 -10.32
N TYR A 169 -1.55 -2.80 -11.42
CA TYR A 169 -0.91 -3.26 -12.66
C TYR A 169 0.61 -3.43 -12.50
N ASP A 170 1.13 -4.48 -13.13
CA ASP A 170 2.58 -4.73 -13.32
C ASP A 170 3.44 -4.72 -12.05
N THR A 171 3.06 -5.49 -11.04
CA THR A 171 3.90 -5.77 -9.88
C THR A 171 4.82 -6.97 -10.17
N ARG A 172 6.10 -6.90 -9.81
CA ARG A 172 7.09 -7.93 -10.12
C ARG A 172 7.94 -8.32 -8.90
N HIS A 173 8.06 -9.61 -8.59
CA HIS A 173 9.02 -10.10 -7.59
C HIS A 173 8.91 -9.45 -6.19
N ASN A 174 7.72 -8.99 -5.80
CA ASN A 174 7.51 -8.41 -4.48
C ASN A 174 7.28 -9.51 -3.44
N VAL A 175 7.66 -9.26 -2.20
CA VAL A 175 7.50 -10.19 -1.07
C VAL A 175 6.58 -9.57 -0.04
N ILE A 176 5.42 -10.20 0.19
CA ILE A 176 4.39 -9.74 1.13
C ILE A 176 4.20 -10.83 2.18
N THR A 177 4.80 -10.66 3.35
CA THR A 177 4.88 -11.75 4.35
C THR A 177 4.78 -11.26 5.79
N ASN A 178 4.32 -12.12 6.70
CA ASN A 178 4.24 -11.83 8.14
C ASN A 178 3.37 -10.62 8.51
N ASN A 179 2.45 -10.19 7.64
CA ASN A 179 1.54 -9.09 7.96
C ASN A 179 0.33 -9.61 8.75
N GLN A 180 -0.18 -8.80 9.67
CA GLN A 180 -1.47 -9.01 10.32
C GLN A 180 -2.52 -8.18 9.59
N ILE A 181 -3.45 -8.85 8.91
CA ILE A 181 -4.36 -8.21 7.97
C ILE A 181 -5.79 -8.41 8.46
N TYR A 182 -6.47 -7.33 8.84
CA TYR A 182 -7.81 -7.34 9.40
C TYR A 182 -8.78 -6.73 8.39
N ALA A 183 -9.76 -7.53 7.94
CA ALA A 183 -10.74 -7.04 7.00
C ALA A 183 -11.70 -6.02 7.63
N SER A 184 -12.10 -5.03 6.84
CA SER A 184 -13.26 -4.18 7.11
C SER A 184 -14.58 -4.88 6.76
N ASN A 185 -15.66 -4.10 6.71
CA ASN A 185 -16.97 -4.58 6.25
C ASN A 185 -16.96 -5.03 4.77
N SER A 186 -15.99 -4.60 3.95
CA SER A 186 -15.85 -5.07 2.58
C SER A 186 -15.51 -6.55 2.51
N ARG A 187 -14.87 -7.08 3.57
CA ARG A 187 -14.36 -8.46 3.68
C ARG A 187 -13.24 -8.81 2.69
N ILE A 188 -12.75 -7.84 1.93
CA ILE A 188 -11.70 -8.03 0.93
C ILE A 188 -10.34 -7.88 1.60
N PHE A 189 -9.55 -8.95 1.58
CA PHE A 189 -8.19 -8.97 2.11
C PHE A 189 -7.16 -8.56 1.06
N ILE A 190 -7.18 -9.25 -0.08
CA ILE A 190 -6.27 -9.01 -1.20
C ILE A 190 -7.12 -8.63 -2.42
N SER A 191 -6.80 -7.50 -3.05
CA SER A 191 -7.27 -7.11 -4.38
C SER A 191 -6.17 -7.34 -5.41
N ASN A 192 -6.47 -8.06 -6.48
CA ASN A 192 -5.56 -8.20 -7.63
C ASN A 192 -6.38 -8.53 -8.89
N ASN A 193 -6.73 -7.47 -9.61
CA ASN A 193 -7.60 -7.54 -10.79
C ASN A 193 -6.83 -7.45 -12.11
N PHE A 194 -5.57 -7.88 -12.10
CA PHE A 194 -4.68 -7.87 -13.25
C PHE A 194 -3.99 -9.22 -13.46
N ASN A 195 -3.77 -9.59 -14.72
CA ASN A 195 -3.06 -10.83 -15.08
C ASN A 195 -1.56 -10.58 -15.33
N LYS A 196 -1.14 -9.31 -15.35
CA LYS A 196 0.22 -8.89 -15.69
C LYS A 196 1.23 -9.16 -14.58
N ASN A 197 0.77 -9.26 -13.33
CA ASN A 197 1.61 -9.41 -12.15
C ASN A 197 2.39 -10.73 -12.17
N THR A 198 3.69 -10.68 -11.88
CA THR A 198 4.59 -11.83 -11.98
C THR A 198 5.49 -11.98 -10.77
N GLY A 199 5.73 -13.23 -10.36
CA GLY A 199 6.77 -13.56 -9.38
C GLY A 199 6.57 -13.00 -7.97
N ASN A 200 5.41 -12.42 -7.64
CA ASN A 200 5.14 -11.97 -6.27
C ASN A 200 4.96 -13.17 -5.34
N LYS A 201 5.55 -13.08 -4.15
CA LYS A 201 5.46 -14.08 -3.09
C LYS A 201 4.60 -13.52 -1.96
N LEU A 202 3.44 -14.13 -1.76
CA LEU A 202 2.59 -13.89 -0.60
C LEU A 202 2.62 -15.15 0.25
N ASP A 203 3.01 -15.05 1.52
CA ASP A 203 3.07 -16.20 2.44
C ASP A 203 3.19 -15.75 3.90
N TYR A 204 2.93 -16.64 4.86
CA TYR A 204 3.01 -16.34 6.31
C TYR A 204 2.19 -15.12 6.75
N ASN A 205 1.19 -14.69 5.98
CA ASN A 205 0.29 -13.62 6.39
C ASN A 205 -0.81 -14.18 7.29
N HIS A 206 -1.25 -13.38 8.25
CA HIS A 206 -2.33 -13.75 9.14
C HIS A 206 -3.55 -12.88 8.85
N TYR A 207 -4.58 -13.51 8.29
CA TYR A 207 -5.85 -12.88 7.96
C TYR A 207 -6.83 -12.96 9.14
N TYR A 208 -7.46 -11.84 9.48
CA TYR A 208 -8.40 -11.72 10.59
C TYR A 208 -9.72 -11.12 10.12
N GLY A 209 -10.84 -11.67 10.61
CA GLY A 209 -12.16 -11.10 10.35
C GLY A 209 -13.16 -11.39 11.45
N ASP A 210 -14.16 -10.51 11.60
CA ASP A 210 -15.30 -10.67 12.51
C ASP A 210 -16.35 -11.66 11.95
N PHE A 211 -15.92 -12.55 11.04
CA PHE A 211 -16.74 -13.49 10.29
C PHE A 211 -16.01 -14.82 10.12
N ASP A 212 -16.75 -15.89 9.81
CA ASP A 212 -16.14 -17.19 9.52
C ASP A 212 -15.30 -17.13 8.24
N GLN A 213 -14.21 -17.89 8.19
CA GLN A 213 -13.24 -17.87 7.09
C GLN A 213 -13.86 -18.03 5.71
N THR A 214 -15.02 -18.70 5.61
CA THR A 214 -15.81 -18.94 4.38
C THR A 214 -16.46 -17.67 3.81
N ASN A 215 -16.48 -16.58 4.56
CA ASN A 215 -17.08 -15.30 4.16
C ASN A 215 -16.05 -14.24 3.77
N GLY A 216 -14.76 -14.46 4.00
CA GLY A 216 -13.70 -13.57 3.50
C GLY A 216 -13.59 -13.62 1.97
N LEU A 217 -13.07 -12.55 1.40
CA LEU A 217 -12.87 -12.38 -0.03
C LEU A 217 -11.40 -12.12 -0.35
N TRP A 218 -10.90 -12.82 -1.36
CA TRP A 218 -9.58 -12.61 -1.94
C TRP A 218 -9.74 -12.58 -3.45
N GLN A 219 -9.10 -11.62 -4.10
CA GLN A 219 -9.06 -11.52 -5.54
C GLN A 219 -7.62 -11.77 -5.99
N TRP A 220 -7.46 -12.67 -6.96
CA TRP A 220 -6.15 -12.99 -7.52
C TRP A 220 -6.26 -13.25 -9.00
N LYS A 221 -5.51 -12.49 -9.80
CA LYS A 221 -5.49 -12.55 -11.26
C LYS A 221 -6.91 -12.60 -11.85
N ARG A 222 -7.73 -11.61 -11.47
CA ARG A 222 -9.12 -11.42 -11.94
C ARG A 222 -10.08 -12.54 -11.53
N LYS A 223 -9.69 -13.39 -10.58
CA LYS A 223 -10.55 -14.42 -10.00
C LYS A 223 -10.83 -14.11 -8.54
N THR A 224 -12.12 -14.05 -8.20
CA THR A 224 -12.56 -13.90 -6.82
C THR A 224 -12.71 -15.26 -6.15
N TYR A 225 -12.07 -15.40 -4.99
CA TYR A 225 -12.18 -16.53 -4.08
C TYR A 225 -13.01 -16.10 -2.88
N LYS A 226 -14.11 -16.80 -2.65
CA LYS A 226 -14.86 -16.72 -1.41
C LYS A 226 -14.36 -17.84 -0.50
N GLY A 227 -13.85 -17.47 0.66
CA GLY A 227 -13.34 -18.39 1.66
C GLY A 227 -11.83 -18.61 1.63
N PHE A 228 -11.17 -18.56 2.79
CA PHE A 228 -9.71 -18.66 2.88
C PHE A 228 -9.14 -19.96 2.30
N SER A 229 -9.74 -21.12 2.62
CA SER A 229 -9.25 -22.41 2.10
C SER A 229 -9.31 -22.52 0.57
N SER A 230 -10.31 -21.89 -0.07
CA SER A 230 -10.44 -21.91 -1.54
C SER A 230 -9.38 -21.02 -2.19
N TYR A 231 -9.13 -19.85 -1.59
CA TYR A 231 -8.04 -18.95 -1.98
C TYR A 231 -6.68 -19.65 -1.85
N GLN A 232 -6.37 -20.18 -0.66
CA GLN A 232 -5.10 -20.87 -0.38
C GLN A 232 -4.85 -22.02 -1.36
N ALA A 233 -5.86 -22.85 -1.65
CA ALA A 233 -5.75 -23.93 -2.64
C ALA A 233 -5.46 -23.41 -4.06
N GLY A 234 -6.03 -22.27 -4.45
CA GLY A 234 -5.74 -21.60 -5.72
C GLY A 234 -4.31 -21.07 -5.80
N MET A 235 -3.79 -20.56 -4.69
CA MET A 235 -2.45 -19.97 -4.60
C MET A 235 -1.32 -20.99 -4.52
N ASN A 236 -1.60 -22.22 -4.09
CA ASN A 236 -0.61 -23.30 -4.02
C ASN A 236 0.06 -23.59 -5.37
N GLN A 237 -0.66 -23.39 -6.49
CA GLN A 237 -0.11 -23.57 -7.85
C GLN A 237 0.98 -22.55 -8.18
N GLU A 238 0.96 -21.39 -7.53
CA GLU A 238 1.98 -20.34 -7.65
C GLU A 238 3.05 -20.44 -6.56
N GLY A 239 2.98 -21.47 -5.71
CA GLY A 239 3.89 -21.62 -4.56
C GLY A 239 3.64 -20.59 -3.46
N ASN A 240 2.44 -20.02 -3.37
CA ASN A 240 2.06 -18.94 -2.43
C ASN A 240 1.07 -19.43 -1.36
N GLU A 241 0.96 -18.64 -0.29
CA GLU A 241 -0.01 -18.77 0.82
C GLU A 241 0.04 -20.09 1.62
N GLN A 242 1.08 -20.90 1.45
CA GLN A 242 1.21 -22.23 2.08
C GLN A 242 1.21 -22.19 3.60
N HIS A 243 1.74 -21.12 4.19
CA HIS A 243 1.91 -20.95 5.63
C HIS A 243 1.04 -19.83 6.19
N SER A 244 0.29 -19.14 5.34
CA SER A 244 -0.68 -18.16 5.79
C SER A 244 -1.85 -18.83 6.50
N VAL A 245 -2.45 -18.08 7.43
CA VAL A 245 -3.55 -18.58 8.26
C VAL A 245 -4.68 -17.57 8.34
N PHE A 246 -5.89 -18.05 8.61
CA PHE A 246 -7.03 -17.22 8.94
C PHE A 246 -7.43 -17.43 10.41
N SER A 247 -7.83 -16.37 11.10
CA SER A 247 -8.46 -16.46 12.42
C SER A 247 -9.69 -15.56 12.52
N LYS A 248 -10.78 -16.14 13.03
CA LYS A 248 -11.98 -15.38 13.37
C LYS A 248 -11.70 -14.59 14.65
N LEU A 249 -11.98 -13.30 14.63
CA LEU A 249 -11.86 -12.46 15.82
C LEU A 249 -12.99 -12.77 16.79
N SER A 250 -12.64 -12.89 18.07
CA SER A 250 -13.63 -12.90 19.13
C SER A 250 -14.22 -11.49 19.25
N PRO A 251 -15.53 -11.34 19.52
CA PRO A 251 -16.16 -10.04 19.83
C PRO A 251 -15.48 -9.26 20.97
N SER A 252 -14.64 -9.92 21.78
CA SER A 252 -13.87 -9.32 22.88
C SER A 252 -12.48 -8.82 22.49
N PHE A 253 -12.06 -8.94 21.23
CA PHE A 253 -10.73 -8.56 20.79
C PHE A 253 -10.66 -7.05 20.49
N ASN A 254 -10.14 -6.28 21.45
CA ASN A 254 -9.74 -4.89 21.23
C ASN A 254 -8.26 -4.86 20.84
N LEU A 255 -7.98 -4.56 19.57
CA LEU A 255 -6.63 -4.28 19.13
C LEU A 255 -6.21 -2.92 19.73
N ILE A 256 -5.25 -2.91 20.64
CA ILE A 256 -4.65 -1.66 21.13
C ILE A 256 -3.67 -1.19 20.06
N LEU A 257 -4.17 -0.44 19.09
CA LEU A 257 -3.32 0.35 18.20
C LEU A 257 -2.71 1.48 19.05
N LYS A 258 -1.40 1.45 19.24
CA LYS A 258 -0.65 2.51 19.94
C LYS A 258 -0.08 3.49 18.93
#